data_AF-A0AAN9EP13-F1
#
_entry.id   AF-A0AAN9EP13-F1
#
_cell.length_a   1.000
_cell.length_b   1.000
_cell.length_c   1.000
_cell.angle_alpha   90.00
_cell.angle_beta   90.00
_cell.angle_gamma   90.00
#
_symmetry.space_group_name_H-M   'P 1'
#
loop_
_entity.id
_entity.type
_entity.pdbx_description
1 polymer ?
#
loop_
_entity_poly.entity_id
_entity_poly.type
_entity_poly.pdbx_seq_one_letter_code
_entity_poly.pdbx_strand_id
1 'polypeptide(L)'
;MKLLIERQPWHVNDIGIPHPTYFHPHSDNDIIAWQLKIIRSNRKNLVSFAGGARPEAKDNIRSILIDQCTSKSNGKCHFLNCSSTKCDEPESITQLFMESEFCMQPPGDSPTRKSVFDSLISGCIPVLFDPFTAYYQYPWHLPEDHDKYSVFLDKKEVKQMNVNVVERVANVSSRERENMRRFIVYELLPGLAYGDHNAELDKFQDAFGITMNNLLERVSRLDQADKD
;
A
#
# COMPACT_ATOMS: atom_id res chain seq x y z
N MET A 1 -6.41 24.81 2.47
CA MET A 1 -6.32 23.34 2.30
C MET A 1 -5.00 22.86 2.89
N LYS A 2 -4.94 21.64 3.42
CA LYS A 2 -3.73 21.02 3.99
C LYS A 2 -3.46 19.71 3.27
N LEU A 3 -2.23 19.53 2.79
CA LEU A 3 -1.74 18.27 2.24
C LEU A 3 -1.03 17.52 3.38
N LEU A 4 -1.47 16.30 3.66
CA LEU A 4 -1.02 15.51 4.81
C LEU A 4 -0.80 14.07 4.37
N ILE A 5 0.16 13.37 4.96
CA ILE A 5 0.28 11.91 4.77
C ILE A 5 -0.91 11.18 5.40
N GLU A 6 -1.38 11.71 6.53
CA GLU A 6 -2.52 11.24 7.31
C GLU A 6 -3.52 12.36 7.44
N ARG A 7 -4.64 12.28 6.71
CA ARG A 7 -5.72 13.25 6.82
C ARG A 7 -6.70 12.86 7.92
N GLN A 8 -7.40 13.86 8.45
CA GLN A 8 -8.66 13.65 9.15
C GLN A 8 -9.78 13.59 8.09
N PRO A 9 -10.39 12.43 7.81
CA PRO A 9 -11.33 12.29 6.68
C PRO A 9 -12.55 13.21 6.78
N TRP A 10 -12.89 13.62 8.01
CA TRP A 10 -14.01 14.50 8.35
C TRP A 10 -13.67 15.98 8.20
N HIS A 11 -12.39 16.33 8.07
CA HIS A 11 -11.96 17.70 7.82
C HIS A 11 -11.86 17.89 6.30
N VAL A 12 -12.87 18.54 5.72
CA VAL A 12 -13.03 18.67 4.25
C VAL A 12 -11.83 19.30 3.52
N ASN A 13 -10.99 20.03 4.25
CA ASN A 13 -9.80 20.72 3.73
C ASN A 13 -8.50 19.94 3.95
N ASP A 14 -8.54 18.79 4.62
CA ASP A 14 -7.41 17.89 4.78
C ASP A 14 -7.41 16.86 3.65
N ILE A 15 -6.30 16.78 2.92
CA ILE A 15 -6.13 15.90 1.77
C ILE A 15 -4.96 14.98 2.00
N GLY A 16 -5.21 13.67 1.89
CA GLY A 16 -4.19 12.65 2.04
C GLY A 16 -3.34 12.52 0.78
N ILE A 17 -2.03 12.60 0.95
CA ILE A 17 -1.04 12.31 -0.09
C ILE A 17 -0.30 11.02 0.28
N PRO A 18 0.07 10.18 -0.70
CA PRO A 18 0.73 8.92 -0.41
C PRO A 18 2.06 9.13 0.31
N HIS A 19 2.49 8.14 1.10
CA HIS A 19 3.86 8.16 1.60
C HIS A 19 4.85 8.06 0.42
N PRO A 20 5.98 8.78 0.45
CA PRO A 20 7.09 8.52 -0.46
C PRO A 20 7.53 7.06 -0.34
N THR A 21 7.76 6.41 -1.48
CA THR A 21 8.13 4.99 -1.56
C THR A 21 9.64 4.82 -1.73
N TYR A 22 10.13 3.60 -1.91
CA TYR A 22 11.55 3.36 -2.26
C TYR A 22 11.87 3.52 -3.74
N PHE A 23 10.86 3.68 -4.61
CA PHE A 23 11.06 3.82 -6.05
C PHE A 23 10.76 5.25 -6.49
N HIS A 24 11.79 5.90 -7.05
CA HIS A 24 11.74 7.26 -7.55
C HIS A 24 12.17 7.28 -9.03
N PRO A 25 11.23 7.26 -9.99
CA PRO A 25 11.56 7.23 -11.41
C PRO A 25 12.14 8.58 -11.86
N HIS A 26 13.10 8.53 -12.78
CA HIS A 26 13.62 9.72 -13.45
C HIS A 26 12.95 9.93 -14.83
N SER A 27 12.44 8.86 -15.44
CA SER A 27 11.78 8.89 -16.75
C SER A 27 10.60 7.94 -16.86
N ASP A 28 9.76 8.13 -17.89
CA ASP A 28 8.69 7.17 -18.22
C ASP A 28 9.22 5.75 -18.45
N ASN A 29 10.44 5.61 -18.96
CA ASN A 29 11.06 4.31 -19.20
C ASN A 29 11.39 3.58 -17.90
N ASP A 30 11.73 4.30 -16.81
CA ASP A 30 11.95 3.70 -15.50
C ASP A 30 10.66 3.10 -14.96
N ILE A 31 9.53 3.81 -15.11
CA ILE A 31 8.21 3.32 -14.73
C ILE A 31 7.87 2.06 -15.54
N ILE A 32 8.04 2.09 -16.86
CA ILE A 32 7.76 0.93 -17.73
C ILE A 32 8.64 -0.27 -17.36
N ALA A 33 9.94 -0.04 -17.14
CA ALA A 33 10.88 -1.08 -16.72
C ALA A 33 10.47 -1.69 -15.38
N TRP A 34 10.05 -0.86 -14.42
CA TRP A 34 9.58 -1.29 -13.12
C TRP A 34 8.27 -2.09 -13.21
N GLN A 35 7.29 -1.62 -13.98
CA GLN A 35 6.04 -2.35 -14.27
C GLN A 35 6.32 -3.74 -14.85
N LEU A 36 7.19 -3.83 -15.86
CA LEU A 36 7.58 -5.10 -16.48
C LEU A 36 8.29 -6.03 -15.49
N LYS A 37 9.16 -5.48 -14.63
CA LYS A 37 9.87 -6.24 -13.59
C LYS A 37 8.88 -6.85 -12.59
N ILE A 38 7.91 -6.06 -12.12
CA ILE A 38 6.92 -6.52 -11.13
C ILE A 38 5.98 -7.58 -11.68
N ILE A 39 5.47 -7.37 -12.90
CA ILE A 39 4.52 -8.29 -13.52
C ILE A 39 5.17 -9.65 -13.81
N ARG A 40 6.47 -9.67 -14.11
CA ARG A 40 7.25 -10.89 -14.36
C ARG A 40 7.85 -11.50 -13.08
N SER A 41 7.67 -10.89 -11.92
CA SER A 41 8.28 -11.36 -10.68
C SER A 41 7.69 -12.71 -10.25
N ASN A 42 8.57 -13.65 -9.89
CA ASN A 42 8.17 -14.96 -9.39
C ASN A 42 7.70 -14.85 -7.92
N ARG A 43 6.39 -14.99 -7.70
CA ARG A 43 5.77 -14.84 -6.38
C ARG A 43 5.70 -16.18 -5.65
N LYS A 44 6.82 -16.55 -5.02
CA LYS A 44 6.98 -17.82 -4.30
C LYS A 44 6.25 -17.86 -2.96
N ASN A 45 5.92 -16.70 -2.37
CA ASN A 45 5.20 -16.62 -1.11
C ASN A 45 3.72 -16.29 -1.39
N LEU A 46 2.79 -16.99 -0.74
CA LEU A 46 1.37 -16.61 -0.81
C LEU A 46 1.14 -15.28 -0.11
N VAL A 47 1.75 -15.10 1.06
CA VAL A 47 1.59 -13.85 1.82
C VAL A 47 2.89 -13.54 2.53
N SER A 48 3.14 -12.26 2.78
CA SER A 48 4.25 -11.81 3.61
C SER A 48 3.78 -10.89 4.72
N PHE A 49 4.58 -10.82 5.77
CA PHE A 49 4.46 -9.77 6.77
C PHE A 49 5.84 -9.20 7.11
N ALA A 50 6.01 -7.90 6.91
CA ALA A 50 7.15 -7.14 7.42
C ALA A 50 6.70 -6.37 8.67
N GLY A 51 7.15 -6.81 9.84
CA GLY A 51 6.76 -6.18 11.09
C GLY A 51 7.60 -6.60 12.29
N GLY A 52 7.43 -5.87 13.39
CA GLY A 52 8.00 -6.20 14.69
C GLY A 52 6.90 -6.41 15.72
N ALA A 53 7.08 -7.42 16.59
CA ALA A 53 6.22 -7.61 17.74
C ALA A 53 6.38 -6.45 18.73
N ARG A 54 5.33 -6.18 19.52
CA ARG A 54 5.43 -5.30 20.70
C ARG A 54 5.42 -6.20 21.93
N PRO A 55 6.58 -6.40 22.62
CA PRO A 55 6.69 -7.34 23.74
C PRO A 55 5.62 -7.12 24.83
N GLU A 56 5.22 -5.87 25.03
CA GLU A 56 4.26 -5.46 26.07
C GLU A 56 2.79 -5.53 25.63
N ALA A 57 2.51 -5.85 24.36
CA ALA A 57 1.15 -5.89 23.81
C ALA A 57 0.91 -7.17 23.00
N LYS A 58 0.76 -8.29 23.70
CA LYS A 58 0.50 -9.61 23.09
C LYS A 58 -0.83 -9.65 22.31
N ASP A 59 -1.84 -8.91 22.75
CA ASP A 59 -3.14 -8.79 22.06
C ASP A 59 -3.12 -7.76 20.92
N ASN A 60 -1.94 -7.28 20.52
CA ASN A 60 -1.78 -6.45 19.33
C ASN A 60 -1.99 -7.32 18.07
N ILE A 61 -2.73 -6.79 17.10
CA ILE A 61 -2.89 -7.42 15.78
C ILE A 61 -1.54 -7.82 15.18
N ARG A 62 -0.47 -7.03 15.35
CA ARG A 62 0.87 -7.38 14.83
C ARG A 62 1.38 -8.70 15.39
N SER A 63 1.27 -8.92 16.70
CA SER A 63 1.71 -10.15 17.36
C SER A 63 0.91 -11.36 16.83
N ILE A 64 -0.41 -11.19 16.68
CA ILE A 64 -1.29 -12.21 16.12
C ILE A 64 -0.94 -12.54 14.67
N LEU A 65 -0.62 -11.54 13.84
CA LEU A 65 -0.22 -11.75 12.45
C LEU A 65 1.16 -12.44 12.36
N ILE A 66 2.10 -12.13 13.25
CA ILE A 66 3.39 -12.85 13.35
C ILE A 66 3.15 -14.31 13.69
N ASP A 67 2.28 -14.60 14.66
CA ASP A 67 1.97 -15.97 15.06
C ASP A 67 1.27 -16.74 13.94
N GLN A 68 0.30 -16.12 13.25
CA GLN A 68 -0.34 -16.72 12.08
C GLN A 68 0.67 -16.99 10.96
N CYS A 69 1.62 -16.07 10.72
CA CYS A 69 2.61 -16.19 9.67
C CYS A 69 3.68 -17.25 9.96
N THR A 70 4.20 -17.29 11.18
CA THR A 70 5.34 -18.15 11.56
C THR A 70 4.93 -19.54 12.01
N SER A 71 3.79 -19.67 12.69
CA SER A 71 3.39 -20.92 13.34
C SER A 71 2.22 -21.63 12.66
N LYS A 72 1.40 -20.92 11.87
CA LYS A 72 0.13 -21.44 11.33
C LYS A 72 0.02 -21.38 9.81
N SER A 73 1.10 -21.04 9.10
CA SER A 73 1.05 -20.80 7.66
C SER A 73 1.41 -22.01 6.79
N ASN A 74 1.91 -23.11 7.36
CA ASN A 74 2.44 -24.26 6.62
C ASN A 74 3.45 -23.85 5.53
N GLY A 75 4.30 -22.85 5.81
CA GLY A 75 5.29 -22.33 4.86
C GLY A 75 4.73 -21.39 3.80
N LYS A 76 3.43 -21.06 3.82
CA LYS A 76 2.80 -20.14 2.86
C LYS A 76 3.11 -18.66 3.15
N CYS A 77 3.53 -18.34 4.38
CA CYS A 77 3.80 -16.97 4.79
C CYS A 77 5.30 -16.73 4.99
N HIS A 78 5.82 -15.63 4.42
CA HIS A 78 7.18 -15.17 4.67
C HIS A 78 7.19 -14.01 5.67
N PHE A 79 7.81 -14.21 6.83
CA PHE A 79 7.93 -13.19 7.86
C PHE A 79 9.30 -12.51 7.79
N LEU A 80 9.31 -11.18 7.66
CA LEU A 80 10.49 -10.35 7.80
C LEU A 80 10.42 -9.58 9.13
N ASN A 81 11.36 -9.88 10.03
CA ASN A 81 11.40 -9.28 11.37
C ASN A 81 12.01 -7.87 11.35
N CYS A 82 11.15 -6.87 11.54
CA CYS A 82 11.53 -5.44 11.60
C CYS A 82 12.03 -4.97 12.96
N SER A 83 12.23 -5.86 13.93
CA SER A 83 13.04 -5.54 15.11
C SER A 83 14.55 -5.47 14.79
N SER A 84 14.93 -5.85 13.57
CA SER A 84 16.27 -5.68 12.99
C SER A 84 16.27 -4.55 11.95
N THR A 85 17.46 -4.09 11.54
CA THR A 85 17.64 -3.02 10.53
C THR A 85 17.15 -3.40 9.12
N LYS A 86 16.78 -4.66 8.87
CA LYS A 86 16.39 -5.15 7.54
C LYS A 86 15.16 -4.47 6.95
N CYS A 87 14.28 -3.92 7.77
CA CYS A 87 13.10 -3.20 7.26
C CYS A 87 13.39 -1.73 6.92
N ASP A 88 14.58 -1.24 7.26
CA ASP A 88 15.05 0.08 6.85
C ASP A 88 15.79 0.01 5.49
N GLU A 89 16.19 -1.20 5.08
CA GLU A 89 16.85 -1.50 3.79
C GLU A 89 15.81 -1.61 2.66
N PRO A 90 15.87 -0.74 1.63
CA PRO A 90 14.96 -0.77 0.49
C PRO A 90 14.91 -2.13 -0.21
N GLU A 91 16.06 -2.77 -0.42
CA GLU A 91 16.20 -4.04 -1.14
C GLU A 91 15.44 -5.18 -0.43
N SER A 92 15.57 -5.26 0.89
CA SER A 92 14.95 -6.30 1.71
C SER A 92 13.42 -6.23 1.64
N ILE A 93 12.83 -5.04 1.77
CA ILE A 93 11.37 -4.84 1.70
C ILE A 93 10.86 -5.02 0.27
N THR A 94 11.55 -4.43 -0.69
CA THR A 94 11.18 -4.50 -2.12
C THR A 94 11.20 -5.95 -2.59
N GLN A 95 12.26 -6.71 -2.29
CA GLN A 95 12.34 -8.12 -2.65
C GLN A 95 11.22 -8.94 -2.00
N LEU A 96 10.97 -8.75 -0.70
CA LEU A 96 9.89 -9.45 0.01
C LEU A 96 8.55 -9.26 -0.69
N PHE A 97 8.20 -8.03 -1.05
CA PHE A 97 6.92 -7.69 -1.66
C PHE A 97 6.83 -8.12 -3.12
N MET A 98 7.92 -8.03 -3.89
CA MET A 98 7.96 -8.54 -5.26
C MET A 98 7.79 -10.06 -5.32
N GLU A 99 8.25 -10.79 -4.30
CA GLU A 99 8.18 -12.25 -4.20
C GLU A 99 6.87 -12.78 -3.54
N SER A 100 5.93 -11.90 -3.17
CA SER A 100 4.72 -12.28 -2.41
C SER A 100 3.42 -11.93 -3.13
N GLU A 101 2.41 -12.81 -3.12
CA GLU A 101 1.10 -12.48 -3.71
C GLU A 101 0.37 -11.38 -2.90
N PHE A 102 0.36 -11.53 -1.58
CA PHE A 102 -0.28 -10.63 -0.62
C PHE A 102 0.70 -10.10 0.43
N CYS A 103 0.42 -8.91 0.97
CA CYS A 103 1.25 -8.25 1.97
C CYS A 103 0.36 -7.76 3.13
N MET A 104 0.59 -8.26 4.33
CA MET A 104 -0.20 -7.85 5.51
C MET A 104 0.20 -6.43 5.92
N GLN A 105 -0.77 -5.51 5.97
CA GLN A 105 -0.57 -4.10 6.30
C GLN A 105 -1.42 -3.68 7.52
N PRO A 106 -1.13 -4.18 8.73
CA PRO A 106 -1.82 -3.76 9.93
C PRO A 106 -1.49 -2.31 10.30
N PRO A 107 -2.44 -1.58 10.90
CA PRO A 107 -2.17 -0.25 11.45
C PRO A 107 -1.11 -0.29 12.56
N GLY A 108 -0.52 0.86 12.84
CA GLY A 108 0.51 1.05 13.86
C GLY A 108 0.12 2.06 14.91
N ASP A 109 1.08 2.93 15.26
CA ASP A 109 0.81 4.15 16.03
C ASP A 109 0.01 5.14 15.17
N SER A 110 0.24 5.11 13.86
CA SER A 110 -0.55 5.79 12.84
C SER A 110 -1.55 4.85 12.14
N PRO A 111 -2.62 5.38 11.54
CA PRO A 111 -3.55 4.60 10.74
C PRO A 111 -2.93 4.02 9.46
N THR A 112 -2.07 4.79 8.79
CA THR A 112 -1.38 4.42 7.54
C THR A 112 0.12 4.29 7.75
N ARG A 113 0.82 3.63 6.81
CA ARG A 113 2.27 3.41 6.86
C ARG A 113 2.85 3.43 5.45
N LYS A 114 4.11 3.88 5.34
CA LYS A 114 4.92 3.79 4.11
C LYS A 114 4.83 2.41 3.43
N SER A 115 4.84 1.34 4.23
CA SER A 115 4.80 -0.05 3.76
C SER A 115 3.56 -0.39 2.90
N VAL A 116 2.42 0.28 3.10
CA VAL A 116 1.23 0.12 2.24
C VAL A 116 1.58 0.49 0.80
N PHE A 117 2.21 1.65 0.61
CA PHE A 117 2.60 2.15 -0.70
C PHE A 117 3.75 1.35 -1.29
N ASP A 118 4.75 0.95 -0.49
CA ASP A 118 5.81 0.06 -0.95
C ASP A 118 5.26 -1.30 -1.44
N SER A 119 4.19 -1.81 -0.82
CA SER A 119 3.54 -3.05 -1.29
C SER A 119 2.83 -2.86 -2.63
N LEU A 120 2.11 -1.74 -2.80
CA LEU A 120 1.44 -1.37 -4.05
C LEU A 120 2.44 -1.18 -5.19
N ILE A 121 3.48 -0.37 -4.98
CA ILE A 121 4.51 -0.15 -6.02
C ILE A 121 5.39 -1.38 -6.27
N SER A 122 5.26 -2.46 -5.50
CA SER A 122 5.89 -3.77 -5.74
C SER A 122 4.90 -4.81 -6.30
N GLY A 123 3.67 -4.41 -6.59
CA GLY A 123 2.58 -5.28 -7.08
C GLY A 123 2.12 -6.35 -6.09
N CYS A 124 2.44 -6.19 -4.81
CA CYS A 124 1.95 -7.05 -3.75
C CYS A 124 0.59 -6.54 -3.29
N ILE A 125 -0.41 -7.41 -3.24
CA ILE A 125 -1.78 -7.00 -2.91
C ILE A 125 -1.87 -6.74 -1.40
N PRO A 126 -2.11 -5.49 -0.94
CA PRO A 126 -2.23 -5.22 0.49
C PRO A 126 -3.45 -5.92 1.09
N VAL A 127 -3.22 -6.59 2.22
CA VAL A 127 -4.28 -7.02 3.14
C VAL A 127 -4.41 -5.95 4.21
N LEU A 128 -5.52 -5.22 4.20
CA LEU A 128 -5.80 -4.11 5.08
C LEU A 128 -6.69 -4.55 6.24
N PHE A 129 -6.48 -3.96 7.41
CA PHE A 129 -7.20 -4.34 8.64
C PHE A 129 -8.03 -3.22 9.26
N ASP A 130 -7.92 -2.01 8.71
CA ASP A 130 -8.67 -0.85 9.14
C ASP A 130 -8.92 0.03 7.90
N PRO A 131 -10.16 0.47 7.62
CA PRO A 131 -10.44 1.36 6.50
C PRO A 131 -9.66 2.68 6.56
N PHE A 132 -9.29 3.13 7.77
CA PHE A 132 -8.45 4.32 7.96
C PHE A 132 -7.02 4.15 7.45
N THR A 133 -6.58 2.93 7.15
CA THR A 133 -5.24 2.70 6.59
C THR A 133 -5.12 3.22 5.16
N ALA A 134 -6.19 3.20 4.35
CA ALA A 134 -6.11 3.65 2.96
C ALA A 134 -7.42 4.25 2.42
N TYR A 135 -8.55 3.58 2.65
CA TYR A 135 -9.84 3.87 2.00
C TYR A 135 -10.34 5.28 2.27
N TYR A 136 -10.18 5.74 3.51
CA TYR A 136 -10.58 7.09 3.87
C TYR A 136 -9.45 8.11 3.75
N GLN A 137 -8.25 7.72 3.33
CA GLN A 137 -7.08 8.60 3.38
C GLN A 137 -6.80 9.28 2.04
N TYR A 138 -6.88 8.56 0.93
CA TYR A 138 -6.22 8.99 -0.33
C TYR A 138 -7.18 9.17 -1.51
N PRO A 139 -8.17 10.08 -1.44
CA PRO A 139 -9.23 10.20 -2.46
C PRO A 139 -8.73 10.66 -3.83
N TRP A 140 -7.55 11.28 -3.91
CA TRP A 140 -6.95 11.70 -5.18
C TRP A 140 -6.04 10.63 -5.80
N HIS A 141 -5.66 9.60 -5.03
CA HIS A 141 -4.58 8.67 -5.38
C HIS A 141 -5.01 7.21 -5.38
N LEU A 142 -6.09 6.86 -4.69
CA LEU A 142 -6.65 5.51 -4.65
C LEU A 142 -8.14 5.52 -5.02
N PRO A 143 -8.62 4.53 -5.78
CA PRO A 143 -10.01 4.45 -6.21
C PRO A 143 -10.94 4.00 -5.06
N GLU A 144 -12.21 4.39 -5.15
CA GLU A 144 -13.27 3.94 -4.23
C GLU A 144 -13.56 2.43 -4.34
N ASP A 145 -13.29 1.83 -5.51
CA ASP A 145 -13.43 0.41 -5.74
C ASP A 145 -12.22 -0.35 -5.16
N HIS A 146 -12.27 -0.56 -3.84
CA HIS A 146 -11.16 -1.09 -3.04
C HIS A 146 -10.79 -2.55 -3.36
N ASP A 147 -11.74 -3.33 -3.85
CA ASP A 147 -11.56 -4.74 -4.21
C ASP A 147 -10.66 -4.91 -5.44
N LYS A 148 -10.45 -3.84 -6.23
CA LYS A 148 -9.49 -3.86 -7.35
C LYS A 148 -8.03 -3.92 -6.91
N TYR A 149 -7.71 -3.52 -5.69
CA TYR A 149 -6.31 -3.38 -5.26
C TYR A 149 -6.00 -3.92 -3.87
N SER A 150 -6.99 -4.35 -3.10
CA SER A 150 -6.76 -4.77 -1.72
C SER A 150 -7.70 -5.88 -1.26
N VAL A 151 -7.33 -6.57 -0.19
CA VAL A 151 -8.22 -7.45 0.57
C VAL A 151 -8.43 -6.85 1.94
N PHE A 152 -9.68 -6.65 2.35
CA PHE A 152 -10.01 -6.15 3.68
C PHE A 152 -10.38 -7.28 4.64
N LEU A 153 -9.83 -7.25 5.86
CA LEU A 153 -10.21 -8.13 6.97
C LEU A 153 -10.33 -7.33 8.25
N ASP A 154 -11.50 -7.32 8.89
CA ASP A 154 -11.70 -6.53 10.10
C ASP A 154 -10.70 -6.91 11.19
N LYS A 155 -9.97 -5.91 11.72
CA LYS A 155 -8.98 -6.09 12.77
C LYS A 155 -9.53 -6.81 14.01
N LYS A 156 -10.78 -6.58 14.39
CA LYS A 156 -11.40 -7.23 15.56
C LYS A 156 -11.61 -8.72 15.30
N GLU A 157 -12.09 -9.10 14.13
CA GLU A 157 -12.28 -10.50 13.73
C GLU A 157 -10.95 -11.27 13.72
N VAL A 158 -9.89 -10.66 13.19
CA VAL A 158 -8.54 -11.24 13.21
C VAL A 158 -8.02 -11.36 14.64
N LYS A 159 -8.21 -10.33 15.46
CA LYS A 159 -7.79 -10.35 16.88
C LYS A 159 -8.51 -11.41 17.71
N GLN A 160 -9.79 -11.63 17.44
CA GLN A 160 -10.61 -12.64 18.11
C GLN A 160 -10.36 -14.05 17.56
N MET A 161 -9.48 -14.19 16.56
CA MET A 161 -9.16 -15.45 15.88
C MET A 161 -10.36 -16.08 15.16
N ASN A 162 -11.38 -15.28 14.82
CA ASN A 162 -12.52 -15.71 14.00
C ASN A 162 -12.10 -15.90 12.53
N VAL A 163 -11.03 -15.20 12.10
CA VAL A 163 -10.49 -15.28 10.73
C VAL A 163 -8.97 -15.48 10.75
N ASN A 164 -8.51 -16.48 10.03
CA ASN A 164 -7.10 -16.67 9.69
C ASN A 164 -6.79 -15.98 8.36
N VAL A 165 -5.84 -15.04 8.37
CA VAL A 165 -5.50 -14.23 7.19
C VAL A 165 -4.92 -15.09 6.07
N VAL A 166 -4.03 -16.03 6.40
CA VAL A 166 -3.34 -16.88 5.43
C VAL A 166 -4.34 -17.79 4.71
N GLU A 167 -5.29 -18.37 5.45
CA GLU A 167 -6.37 -19.19 4.88
C GLU A 167 -7.31 -18.35 4.01
N ARG A 168 -7.68 -17.16 4.47
CA ARG A 168 -8.60 -16.29 3.75
C ARG A 168 -8.04 -15.80 2.41
N VAL A 169 -6.76 -15.48 2.34
CA VAL A 169 -6.12 -15.07 1.08
C VAL A 169 -5.76 -16.28 0.20
N ALA A 170 -5.58 -17.47 0.77
CA ALA A 170 -5.41 -18.70 0.00
C ALA A 170 -6.64 -19.02 -0.86
N ASN A 171 -7.83 -18.61 -0.42
CA ASN A 171 -9.09 -18.83 -1.13
C ASN A 171 -9.36 -17.81 -2.26
N VAL A 172 -8.57 -16.74 -2.37
CA VAL A 172 -8.66 -15.83 -3.54
C VAL A 172 -8.08 -16.55 -4.75
N SER A 173 -8.79 -16.58 -5.87
CA SER A 173 -8.33 -17.32 -7.05
C SER A 173 -7.09 -16.68 -7.69
N SER A 174 -6.28 -17.47 -8.39
CA SER A 174 -5.11 -16.94 -9.11
C SER A 174 -5.49 -15.88 -10.14
N ARG A 175 -6.65 -16.01 -10.78
CA ARG A 175 -7.18 -15.03 -11.74
C ARG A 175 -7.50 -13.69 -11.07
N GLU A 176 -8.15 -13.72 -9.91
CA GLU A 176 -8.41 -12.50 -9.14
C GLU A 176 -7.11 -11.83 -8.70
N ARG A 177 -6.14 -12.60 -8.20
CA ARG A 177 -4.82 -12.08 -7.81
C ARG A 177 -4.10 -11.41 -9.00
N GLU A 178 -4.13 -12.04 -10.17
CA GLU A 178 -3.52 -11.47 -11.38
C GLU A 178 -4.22 -10.16 -11.79
N ASN A 179 -5.55 -10.13 -11.79
CA ASN A 179 -6.33 -8.94 -12.13
C ASN A 179 -6.04 -7.79 -11.17
N MET A 180 -6.07 -8.04 -9.85
CA MET A 180 -5.76 -7.03 -8.85
C MET A 180 -4.35 -6.48 -9.04
N ARG A 181 -3.37 -7.35 -9.27
CA ARG A 181 -1.98 -6.94 -9.50
C ARG A 181 -1.80 -6.14 -10.77
N ARG A 182 -2.44 -6.53 -11.87
CA ARG A 182 -2.40 -5.77 -13.12
C ARG A 182 -2.97 -4.37 -12.91
N PHE A 183 -4.08 -4.26 -12.20
CA PHE A 183 -4.65 -2.97 -11.83
C PHE A 183 -3.68 -2.14 -10.99
N ILE A 184 -3.10 -2.72 -9.93
CA ILE A 184 -2.08 -2.05 -9.10
C ILE A 184 -0.92 -1.54 -9.95
N VAL A 185 -0.34 -2.38 -10.81
CA VAL A 185 0.89 -2.05 -11.55
C VAL A 185 0.65 -1.04 -12.66
N TYR A 186 -0.44 -1.16 -13.40
CA TYR A 186 -0.68 -0.32 -14.57
C TYR A 186 -1.48 0.94 -14.26
N GLU A 187 -2.40 0.88 -13.30
CA GLU A 187 -3.31 2.00 -13.00
C GLU A 187 -2.89 2.81 -11.76
N LEU A 188 -2.35 2.16 -10.71
CA LEU A 188 -2.02 2.85 -9.45
C LEU A 188 -0.56 3.26 -9.35
N LEU A 189 0.36 2.33 -9.62
CA LEU A 189 1.78 2.50 -9.36
C LEU A 189 2.36 3.82 -9.89
N PRO A 190 2.11 4.23 -11.16
CA PRO A 190 2.69 5.47 -11.67
C PRO A 190 2.30 6.68 -10.82
N GLY A 191 1.02 6.78 -10.45
CA GLY A 191 0.48 7.87 -9.63
C GLY A 191 0.80 7.78 -8.13
N LEU A 192 1.40 6.68 -7.67
CA LEU A 192 1.84 6.51 -6.28
C LEU A 192 3.35 6.72 -6.10
N ALA A 193 4.13 6.63 -7.18
CA ALA A 193 5.54 6.95 -7.15
C ALA A 193 5.75 8.47 -7.09
N TYR A 194 6.89 8.90 -6.54
CA TYR A 194 7.31 10.30 -6.59
C TYR A 194 8.53 10.35 -7.50
N GLY A 195 8.49 11.16 -8.56
CA GLY A 195 9.64 11.37 -9.42
C GLY A 195 10.84 11.89 -8.63
N ASP A 196 12.05 11.64 -9.14
CA ASP A 196 13.23 12.34 -8.62
C ASP A 196 13.16 13.86 -8.90
N HIS A 197 14.06 14.62 -8.29
CA HIS A 197 14.08 16.09 -8.39
C HIS A 197 14.16 16.67 -9.82
N ASN A 198 14.64 15.91 -10.80
CA ASN A 198 14.76 16.30 -12.20
C ASN A 198 13.99 15.33 -13.13
N ALA A 199 12.97 14.65 -12.61
CA ALA A 199 12.24 13.66 -13.39
C ALA A 199 11.51 14.31 -14.57
N GLU A 200 11.60 13.67 -15.74
CA GLU A 200 10.92 14.05 -16.97
C GLU A 200 9.89 12.96 -17.30
N LEU A 201 8.64 13.19 -16.90
CA LEU A 201 7.51 12.28 -17.10
C LEU A 201 6.49 12.92 -18.05
N ASP A 202 6.40 12.41 -19.28
CA ASP A 202 5.46 12.90 -20.29
C ASP A 202 4.21 12.02 -20.38
N LYS A 203 4.37 10.71 -20.19
CA LYS A 203 3.29 9.71 -20.33
C LYS A 203 2.57 9.44 -19.02
N PHE A 204 3.31 9.47 -17.91
CA PHE A 204 2.76 9.19 -16.59
C PHE A 204 2.69 10.46 -15.75
N GLN A 205 1.76 10.49 -14.80
CA GLN A 205 1.75 11.49 -13.74
C GLN A 205 2.12 10.80 -12.43
N ASP A 206 3.04 11.43 -11.69
CA ASP A 206 3.46 10.96 -10.39
C ASP A 206 2.58 11.52 -9.25
N ALA A 207 2.80 11.07 -8.03
CA ALA A 207 2.03 11.48 -6.88
C ALA A 207 2.09 13.00 -6.62
N PHE A 208 3.23 13.63 -6.91
CA PHE A 208 3.36 15.09 -6.77
C PHE A 208 2.52 15.82 -7.81
N GLY A 209 2.65 15.45 -9.09
CA GLY A 209 1.89 16.02 -10.19
C GLY A 209 0.38 15.88 -10.02
N ILE A 210 -0.10 14.69 -9.66
CA ILE A 210 -1.51 14.44 -9.35
C ILE A 210 -1.98 15.37 -8.23
N THR A 211 -1.21 15.49 -7.15
CA THR A 211 -1.55 16.33 -6.00
C THR A 211 -1.65 17.80 -6.40
N MET A 212 -0.66 18.31 -7.15
CA MET A 212 -0.64 19.71 -7.54
C MET A 212 -1.72 20.07 -8.55
N ASN A 213 -1.99 19.20 -9.52
CA ASN A 213 -3.06 19.41 -10.49
C ASN A 213 -4.43 19.49 -9.80
N ASN A 214 -4.74 18.55 -8.92
CA ASN A 214 -6.00 18.56 -8.15
C ASN A 214 -6.09 19.77 -7.20
N LEU A 215 -4.97 20.18 -6.60
CA LEU A 215 -4.93 21.36 -5.73
C LEU A 215 -5.28 22.63 -6.51
N LEU A 216 -4.63 22.84 -7.65
CA LEU A 216 -4.84 24.02 -8.50
C LEU A 216 -6.28 24.07 -9.06
N GLU A 217 -6.80 22.93 -9.49
CA GLU A 217 -8.19 22.83 -9.95
C GLU A 217 -9.17 23.20 -8.83
N ARG A 218 -8.93 22.71 -7.61
CA ARG A 218 -9.79 23.01 -6.46
C ARG A 218 -9.73 24.48 -6.05
N VAL A 219 -8.56 25.11 -6.03
CA VAL A 219 -8.44 26.57 -5.79
C VAL A 219 -9.22 27.34 -6.85
N SER A 220 -9.05 26.98 -8.13
CA SER A 220 -9.73 27.66 -9.24
C SER A 220 -11.25 27.59 -9.14
N ARG A 221 -11.81 26.45 -8.69
CA ARG A 221 -13.25 26.29 -8.46
C ARG A 221 -13.77 27.14 -7.29
N LEU A 222 -12.98 27.25 -6.21
CA LEU A 222 -13.34 28.09 -5.06
C LEU A 222 -13.34 29.58 -5.45
N ASP A 223 -12.32 30.02 -6.19
CA ASP A 223 -12.23 31.41 -6.68
C ASP A 223 -13.38 31.79 -7.64
N GLN A 224 -13.96 30.82 -8.34
CA GLN A 224 -15.15 31.03 -9.18
C GLN A 224 -16.42 31.09 -8.34
N ALA A 225 -16.58 30.19 -7.36
CA ALA A 225 -17.73 30.16 -6.46
C ALA A 225 -17.84 31.40 -5.56
N ASP A 226 -16.72 32.05 -5.21
CA ASP A 226 -16.70 33.31 -4.44
C ASP A 226 -17.05 34.55 -5.30
N LYS A 227 -17.13 34.42 -6.63
CA LYS A 227 -17.45 35.52 -7.57
C LYS A 227 -18.92 35.54 -8.02
N ASP A 228 -19.66 34.46 -7.80
CA ASP A 228 -21.08 34.30 -8.12
C ASP A 228 -21.97 34.48 -6.87
#